data_AF-A0A151MQI6-F1
#
_entry.id   AF-A0A151MQI6-F1
#
_cell.length_a   1.000
_cell.length_b   1.000
_cell.length_c   1.000
_cell.angle_alpha   90.00
_cell.angle_beta   90.00
_cell.angle_gamma   90.00
#
_symmetry.space_group_name_H-M   'P 1'
#
loop_
_entity.id
_entity.type
_entity.pdbx_description
1 polymer ?
#
loop_
_entity_poly.entity_id
_entity_poly.type
_entity_poly.pdbx_seq_one_letter_code
_entity_poly.pdbx_strand_id
1 'polypeptide(L)'
;MPRSAAWAAAAVALLLGAAALPVPDSSGEEDLVDETSPSRSSPVPDYESLAWLLRSRAARLKHEEKCLIKISSGLFAFQPYLEYIHVQETFISEKQKIETIWYGTKHLANTVRQMMENPDAVPIPDQTSQKTLLEKLKANKNWREKIATHFILRDFTSFMEKTVRALRYIRKTRSSSA
;
A
#
# COMPACT_ATOMS: atom_id res chain seq x y z
N MET A 1 38.05 19.89 -18.62
CA MET A 1 38.88 19.18 -17.61
C MET A 1 38.02 18.88 -16.37
N PRO A 2 38.33 17.78 -15.63
CA PRO A 2 37.37 16.73 -15.18
C PRO A 2 36.69 17.01 -13.80
N ARG A 3 35.91 16.13 -13.12
CA ARG A 3 35.88 14.63 -13.14
C ARG A 3 34.58 13.96 -12.61
N SER A 4 33.83 13.30 -13.51
CA SER A 4 33.10 12.00 -13.39
C SER A 4 32.52 11.46 -12.05
N ALA A 5 31.25 11.03 -12.08
CA ALA A 5 30.70 9.82 -11.40
C ALA A 5 29.24 9.55 -11.90
N ALA A 6 28.97 8.79 -12.96
CA ALA A 6 29.07 7.33 -13.09
C ALA A 6 28.11 6.55 -12.15
N TRP A 7 26.84 6.38 -12.55
CA TRP A 7 25.87 5.47 -11.90
C TRP A 7 25.03 4.69 -12.93
N ALA A 8 24.81 3.41 -12.62
CA ALA A 8 23.79 2.50 -13.17
C ALA A 8 23.78 2.19 -14.69
N ALA A 9 24.52 1.15 -15.08
CA ALA A 9 24.21 0.34 -16.27
C ALA A 9 24.50 -1.14 -15.99
N ALA A 10 23.46 -1.92 -15.65
CA ALA A 10 23.45 -3.40 -15.67
C ALA A 10 22.04 -3.96 -15.41
N ALA A 11 21.16 -3.93 -16.40
CA ALA A 11 19.97 -4.77 -16.46
C ALA A 11 19.61 -5.01 -17.93
N VAL A 12 19.00 -6.17 -18.23
CA VAL A 12 18.59 -6.65 -19.56
C VAL A 12 19.75 -7.06 -20.48
N ALA A 13 20.13 -8.34 -20.39
CA ALA A 13 20.20 -9.27 -21.54
C ALA A 13 20.68 -10.66 -21.07
N LEU A 14 19.81 -11.67 -21.16
CA LEU A 14 20.17 -13.10 -21.35
C LEU A 14 18.90 -13.96 -21.56
N LEU A 15 18.18 -13.66 -22.64
CA LEU A 15 17.16 -14.54 -23.22
C LEU A 15 17.25 -14.45 -24.75
N LEU A 16 18.23 -15.17 -25.30
CA LEU A 16 18.42 -15.59 -26.70
C LEU A 16 19.52 -16.66 -26.56
N GLY A 17 19.34 -17.92 -26.97
CA GLY A 17 18.57 -18.37 -28.13
C GLY A 17 19.55 -18.79 -29.22
N ALA A 18 20.44 -19.74 -28.91
CA ALA A 18 21.42 -20.28 -29.83
C ALA A 18 21.10 -21.76 -30.10
N ALA A 19 20.48 -22.02 -31.25
CA ALA A 19 20.29 -23.38 -31.74
C ALA A 19 21.58 -23.85 -32.42
N ALA A 20 22.11 -24.98 -31.96
CA ALA A 20 23.16 -25.72 -32.65
C ALA A 20 23.05 -27.21 -32.30
N LEU A 21 22.43 -27.99 -33.18
CA LEU A 21 22.74 -29.42 -33.29
C LEU A 21 24.08 -29.53 -34.06
N PRO A 22 24.91 -30.53 -33.73
CA PRO A 22 24.85 -31.72 -34.57
C PRO A 22 24.73 -33.02 -33.79
N VAL A 23 24.10 -34.00 -34.45
CA VAL A 23 24.04 -35.40 -34.04
C VAL A 23 25.39 -36.08 -34.28
N PRO A 24 25.82 -36.96 -33.36
CA PRO A 24 26.52 -38.17 -33.72
C PRO A 24 25.70 -39.40 -33.33
N ASP A 25 25.41 -40.26 -34.30
CA ASP A 25 25.03 -41.65 -34.02
C ASP A 25 26.20 -42.35 -33.33
N SER A 26 25.93 -43.07 -32.25
CA SER A 26 26.87 -44.04 -31.69
C SER A 26 26.11 -45.23 -31.14
N SER A 27 25.82 -46.17 -32.04
CA SER A 27 25.42 -47.53 -31.67
C SER A 27 26.55 -48.17 -30.86
N GLY A 28 26.25 -48.64 -29.65
CA GLY A 28 27.20 -49.26 -28.74
C GLY A 28 26.44 -50.11 -27.72
N GLU A 29 26.42 -51.41 -27.98
CA GLU A 29 25.91 -52.45 -27.08
C GLU A 29 27.06 -52.96 -26.20
N GLU A 30 26.92 -52.92 -24.87
CA GLU A 30 27.39 -53.99 -23.95
C GLU A 30 27.05 -53.72 -22.46
N ASP A 31 26.31 -54.68 -21.90
CA ASP A 31 26.34 -55.27 -20.56
C ASP A 31 26.44 -54.46 -19.24
N LEU A 32 25.31 -54.53 -18.51
CA LEU A 32 25.19 -55.08 -17.15
C LEU A 32 26.42 -55.04 -16.22
N VAL A 33 26.42 -54.09 -15.28
CA VAL A 33 26.84 -54.34 -13.90
C VAL A 33 25.81 -53.73 -12.94
N ASP A 34 25.21 -54.58 -12.09
CA ASP A 34 24.42 -54.17 -10.93
C ASP A 34 25.35 -53.75 -9.80
N GLU A 35 25.14 -52.56 -9.23
CA GLU A 35 25.53 -52.26 -7.86
C GLU A 35 24.54 -51.28 -7.26
N THR A 36 23.67 -51.80 -6.39
CA THR A 36 22.69 -51.05 -5.61
C THR A 36 23.39 -50.06 -4.69
N SER A 37 23.51 -48.81 -5.14
CA SER A 37 23.78 -47.67 -4.25
C SER A 37 22.48 -47.23 -3.60
N PRO A 38 22.25 -47.48 -2.28
CA PRO A 38 21.10 -46.91 -1.59
C PRO A 38 21.31 -45.39 -1.53
N SER A 39 20.69 -44.70 -2.48
CA SER A 39 20.59 -43.25 -2.53
C SER A 39 19.84 -42.80 -1.29
N ARG A 40 20.57 -42.61 -0.18
CA ARG A 40 20.05 -42.04 1.06
C ARG A 40 19.81 -40.56 0.79
N SER A 41 18.71 -40.29 0.10
CA SER A 41 18.16 -38.95 -0.05
C SER A 41 17.84 -38.44 1.35
N SER A 42 18.76 -37.65 1.90
CA SER A 42 18.42 -36.71 2.97
C SER A 42 17.15 -35.97 2.54
N PRO A 43 16.17 -35.75 3.43
CA PRO A 43 15.00 -34.96 3.09
C PRO A 43 15.48 -33.58 2.66
N VAL A 44 15.43 -33.31 1.35
CA VAL A 44 15.69 -31.98 0.81
C VAL A 44 14.62 -31.09 1.43
N PRO A 45 14.97 -30.03 2.18
CA PRO A 45 13.96 -29.14 2.72
C PRO A 45 13.17 -28.56 1.56
N ASP A 46 11.85 -28.63 1.64
CA ASP A 46 10.93 -28.24 0.57
C ASP A 46 11.06 -26.73 0.29
N TYR A 47 11.94 -26.42 -0.67
CA TYR A 47 12.25 -25.09 -1.12
C TYR A 47 11.08 -24.48 -1.90
N GLU A 48 10.20 -25.30 -2.47
CA GLU A 48 8.97 -24.84 -3.12
C GLU A 48 7.97 -24.34 -2.06
N SER A 49 7.72 -25.10 -0.99
CA SER A 49 6.93 -24.63 0.16
C SER A 49 7.49 -23.35 0.78
N LEU A 50 8.82 -23.25 0.93
CA LEU A 50 9.46 -22.03 1.43
C LEU A 50 9.27 -20.84 0.47
N ALA A 51 9.46 -21.04 -0.84
CA ALA A 51 9.26 -20.00 -1.85
C ALA A 51 7.79 -19.52 -1.88
N TRP A 52 6.82 -20.44 -1.79
CA TRP A 52 5.39 -20.10 -1.69
C TRP A 52 5.06 -19.32 -0.43
N LEU A 53 5.62 -19.68 0.72
CA LEU A 53 5.44 -18.96 1.99
C LEU A 53 5.99 -17.53 1.90
N LEU A 54 7.22 -17.38 1.39
CA LEU A 54 7.87 -16.08 1.21
C LEU A 54 7.11 -15.19 0.23
N ARG A 55 6.71 -15.73 -0.93
CA ARG A 55 5.85 -15.05 -1.92
C ARG A 55 4.55 -14.56 -1.30
N SER A 56 3.88 -15.41 -0.52
CA SER A 56 2.60 -15.09 0.12
C SER A 56 2.76 -13.99 1.19
N ARG A 57 3.83 -14.03 1.99
CA ARG A 57 4.16 -12.98 2.95
C ARG A 57 4.49 -11.65 2.26
N ALA A 58 5.33 -11.66 1.23
CA ALA A 58 5.69 -10.46 0.47
C ALA A 58 4.50 -9.82 -0.24
N ALA A 59 3.63 -10.63 -0.85
CA ALA A 59 2.38 -10.15 -1.45
C ALA A 59 1.48 -9.47 -0.39
N ARG A 60 1.33 -10.09 0.79
CA ARG A 60 0.54 -9.53 1.89
C ARG A 60 1.08 -8.18 2.37
N LEU A 61 2.39 -8.06 2.63
CA LEU A 61 3.02 -6.79 3.03
C LEU A 61 2.78 -5.69 1.98
N LYS A 62 2.96 -5.99 0.69
CA LYS A 62 2.68 -5.07 -0.42
C LYS A 62 1.20 -4.61 -0.45
N HIS A 63 0.26 -5.49 -0.08
CA HIS A 63 -1.16 -5.13 0.04
C HIS A 63 -1.46 -4.28 1.28
N GLU A 64 -0.81 -4.56 2.42
CA GLU A 64 -0.91 -3.74 3.63
C GLU A 64 -0.40 -2.31 3.39
N GLU A 65 0.80 -2.16 2.83
CA GLU A 65 1.40 -0.84 2.54
C GLU A 65 0.54 -0.04 1.56
N LYS A 66 0.08 -0.65 0.46
CA LYS A 66 -0.85 -0.01 -0.48
C LYS A 66 -2.18 0.37 0.17
N CYS A 67 -2.61 -0.34 1.21
CA CYS A 67 -3.81 0.00 1.97
C CYS A 67 -3.55 1.20 2.91
N LEU A 68 -2.42 1.22 3.62
CA LEU A 68 -2.02 2.31 4.51
C LEU A 68 -1.84 3.63 3.72
N ILE A 69 -1.18 3.60 2.56
CA ILE A 69 -1.06 4.76 1.65
C ILE A 69 -2.44 5.35 1.31
N LYS A 70 -3.40 4.48 0.92
CA LYS A 70 -4.77 4.91 0.58
C LYS A 70 -5.52 5.50 1.78
N ILE A 71 -5.38 4.90 2.96
CA ILE A 71 -6.00 5.39 4.19
C ILE A 71 -5.41 6.76 4.56
N SER A 72 -4.08 6.89 4.61
CA SER A 72 -3.40 8.13 4.97
C SER A 72 -3.75 9.27 3.99
N SER A 73 -3.64 9.03 2.68
CA SER A 73 -3.99 10.02 1.64
C SER A 73 -5.46 10.44 1.72
N GLY A 74 -6.38 9.49 1.96
CA GLY A 74 -7.80 9.79 2.18
C GLY A 74 -8.05 10.64 3.44
N LEU A 75 -7.39 10.32 4.56
CA LEU A 75 -7.50 11.10 5.80
C LEU A 75 -6.97 12.54 5.62
N PHE A 76 -5.87 12.72 4.88
CA PHE A 76 -5.36 14.05 4.51
C PHE A 76 -6.32 14.79 3.56
N ALA A 77 -6.95 14.09 2.60
CA ALA A 77 -7.96 14.69 1.73
C ALA A 77 -9.21 15.18 2.49
N PHE A 78 -9.60 14.52 3.59
CA PHE A 78 -10.73 14.96 4.43
C PHE A 78 -10.41 16.17 5.35
N GLN A 79 -9.14 16.42 5.68
CA GLN A 79 -8.74 17.54 6.57
C GLN A 79 -9.37 18.90 6.24
N PRO A 80 -9.23 19.46 5.02
CA PRO A 80 -9.79 20.78 4.68
C PRO A 80 -11.32 20.84 4.81
N TYR A 81 -12.02 19.74 4.51
CA TYR A 81 -13.47 19.69 4.60
C TYR A 81 -13.96 19.60 6.05
N LEU A 82 -13.24 18.88 6.91
CA LEU A 82 -13.53 18.83 8.35
C LEU A 82 -13.18 20.16 9.05
N GLU A 83 -12.09 20.81 8.65
CA GLU A 83 -11.75 22.17 9.11
C GLU A 83 -12.84 23.18 8.71
N TYR A 84 -13.32 23.10 7.46
CA TYR A 84 -14.44 23.92 6.99
C TYR A 84 -15.69 23.75 7.87
N ILE A 85 -16.07 22.52 8.22
CA ILE A 85 -17.22 22.28 9.11
C ILE A 85 -16.94 22.75 10.54
N HIS A 86 -15.71 22.59 11.05
CA HIS A 86 -15.32 23.04 12.39
C HIS A 86 -15.40 24.58 12.58
N VAL A 87 -15.08 25.33 11.53
CA VAL A 87 -15.11 26.81 11.54
C VAL A 87 -16.53 27.37 11.31
N GLN A 88 -17.53 26.55 10.95
CA GLN A 88 -18.90 27.01 10.78
C GLN A 88 -19.60 27.29 12.13
N GLU A 89 -20.31 28.43 12.18
CA GLU A 89 -21.16 28.80 13.31
C GLU A 89 -22.53 28.10 13.30
N THR A 90 -22.84 27.32 12.26
CA THR A 90 -24.12 26.62 12.10
C THR A 90 -24.31 25.43 13.04
N PHE A 91 -23.24 24.96 13.71
CA PHE A 91 -23.21 23.75 14.55
C PHE A 91 -22.70 24.01 15.98
N ILE A 92 -23.06 25.15 16.58
CA ILE A 92 -22.60 25.54 17.94
C ILE A 92 -22.86 24.43 18.98
N SER A 93 -24.01 23.74 18.91
CA SER A 93 -24.37 22.63 19.81
C SER A 93 -23.52 21.36 19.62
N GLU A 94 -22.95 21.13 18.43
CA GLU A 94 -22.07 19.99 18.15
C GLU A 94 -20.58 20.38 18.02
N LYS A 95 -20.22 21.65 18.25
CA LYS A 95 -18.87 22.19 17.97
C LYS A 95 -17.74 21.31 18.54
N GLN A 96 -17.88 20.88 19.80
CA GLN A 96 -16.92 19.99 20.47
C GLN A 96 -16.81 18.60 19.80
N LYS A 97 -17.91 18.05 19.29
CA LYS A 97 -17.91 16.78 18.54
C LYS A 97 -17.18 16.94 17.21
N ILE A 98 -17.44 18.04 16.50
CA ILE A 98 -16.81 18.35 15.21
C ILE A 98 -15.30 18.60 15.40
N GLU A 99 -14.91 19.33 16.45
CA GLU A 99 -13.51 19.53 16.85
C GLU A 99 -12.80 18.19 17.14
N THR A 100 -13.46 17.30 17.90
CA THR A 100 -12.96 15.94 18.17
C THR A 100 -12.77 15.14 16.88
N ILE A 101 -13.71 15.23 15.93
CA ILE A 101 -13.61 14.58 14.62
C ILE A 101 -12.43 15.15 13.81
N TRP A 102 -12.30 16.47 13.72
CA TRP A 102 -11.23 17.13 12.96
C TRP A 102 -9.84 16.79 13.52
N TYR A 103 -9.62 17.03 14.82
CA TYR A 103 -8.34 16.74 15.47
C TYR A 103 -8.03 15.24 15.49
N GLY A 104 -9.03 14.39 15.78
CA GLY A 104 -8.89 12.94 15.75
C GLY A 104 -8.52 12.40 14.37
N THR A 105 -9.09 12.97 13.30
CA THR A 105 -8.72 12.61 11.91
C THR A 105 -7.29 13.04 11.60
N LYS A 106 -6.87 14.23 12.05
CA LYS A 106 -5.50 14.73 11.86
C LYS A 106 -4.48 13.84 12.56
N HIS A 107 -4.77 13.46 13.80
CA HIS A 107 -3.94 12.55 14.57
C HIS A 107 -3.85 11.18 13.88
N LEU A 108 -4.99 10.59 13.50
CA LEU A 108 -5.04 9.31 12.80
C LEU A 108 -4.29 9.33 11.45
N ALA A 109 -4.36 10.41 10.68
CA ALA A 109 -3.61 10.56 9.42
C ALA A 109 -2.09 10.40 9.64
N ASN A 110 -1.58 11.05 10.68
CA ASN A 110 -0.18 11.00 11.08
C ASN A 110 0.20 9.61 11.64
N THR A 111 -0.64 9.03 12.50
CA THR A 111 -0.42 7.68 13.04
C THR A 111 -0.38 6.62 11.94
N VAL A 112 -1.30 6.66 10.97
CA VAL A 112 -1.31 5.74 9.83
C VAL A 112 -0.07 5.96 8.95
N ARG A 113 0.35 7.21 8.73
CA ARG A 113 1.59 7.53 8.00
C ARG A 113 2.83 6.95 8.70
N GLN A 114 2.86 6.91 10.03
CA GLN A 114 3.94 6.29 10.82
C GLN A 114 3.93 4.75 10.82
N MET A 115 2.84 4.11 10.39
CA MET A 115 2.73 2.63 10.29
C MET A 115 3.26 2.05 8.97
N MET A 116 3.61 2.94 8.03
CA MET A 116 4.05 2.64 6.66
C MET A 116 5.55 2.41 6.59
N GLU A 117 5.99 1.59 5.63
CA GLU A 117 7.41 1.39 5.33
C GLU A 117 8.03 2.63 4.67
N ASN A 118 7.26 3.33 3.81
CA ASN A 118 7.69 4.60 3.21
C ASN A 118 6.67 5.72 3.44
N PRO A 119 6.83 6.54 4.51
CA PRO A 119 5.88 7.60 4.85
C PRO A 119 5.81 8.73 3.79
N ASP A 120 6.78 8.84 2.89
CA ASP A 120 6.82 9.88 1.86
C ASP A 120 6.12 9.44 0.56
N ALA A 121 5.70 8.18 0.48
CA ALA A 121 4.84 7.67 -0.60
C ALA A 121 3.38 8.15 -0.52
N VAL A 122 2.97 8.88 0.54
CA VAL A 122 1.61 9.41 0.69
C VAL A 122 1.39 10.60 -0.25
N PRO A 123 0.49 10.51 -1.26
CA PRO A 123 0.14 11.66 -2.07
C PRO A 123 -0.65 12.65 -1.21
N ILE A 124 -0.03 13.77 -0.86
CA ILE A 124 -0.71 14.92 -0.29
C ILE A 124 -1.51 15.59 -1.42
N PRO A 125 -2.83 15.80 -1.26
CA PRO A 125 -3.64 16.40 -2.30
C PRO A 125 -3.27 17.87 -2.54
N ASP A 126 -3.49 18.35 -3.78
CA ASP A 126 -3.15 19.72 -4.16
C ASP A 126 -3.90 20.77 -3.31
N GLN A 127 -3.12 21.50 -2.52
CA GLN A 127 -3.61 22.54 -1.62
C GLN A 127 -4.25 23.71 -2.39
N THR A 128 -3.83 23.98 -3.63
CA THR A 128 -4.32 25.12 -4.42
C THR A 128 -5.76 24.88 -4.90
N SER A 129 -6.01 23.72 -5.50
CA SER A 129 -7.35 23.29 -5.91
C SER A 129 -8.28 23.13 -4.70
N GLN A 130 -7.79 22.56 -3.60
CA GLN A 130 -8.57 22.41 -2.36
C GLN A 130 -8.96 23.76 -1.76
N LYS A 131 -8.02 24.72 -1.67
CA LYS A 131 -8.28 26.06 -1.14
C LYS A 131 -9.32 26.80 -1.99
N THR A 132 -9.18 26.75 -3.31
CA THR A 132 -10.15 27.37 -4.25
C THR A 132 -11.54 26.74 -4.12
N LEU A 133 -11.63 25.43 -3.88
CA LEU A 133 -12.91 24.75 -3.63
C LEU A 133 -13.52 25.17 -2.27
N LEU A 134 -12.71 25.25 -1.21
CA LEU A 134 -13.16 25.72 0.09
C LEU A 134 -13.65 27.17 0.07
N GLU A 135 -13.00 28.06 -0.66
CA GLU A 135 -13.43 29.45 -0.83
C GLU A 135 -14.80 29.51 -1.53
N LYS A 136 -15.01 28.71 -2.58
CA LYS A 136 -16.30 28.56 -3.24
C LYS A 136 -17.38 27.99 -2.31
N LEU A 137 -17.05 27.07 -1.42
CA LEU A 137 -17.99 26.55 -0.41
C LEU A 137 -18.33 27.62 0.64
N LYS A 138 -17.35 28.33 1.19
CA LYS A 138 -17.53 29.43 2.17
C LYS A 138 -18.32 30.61 1.61
N ALA A 139 -18.23 30.90 0.32
CA ALA A 139 -19.01 31.94 -0.34
C ALA A 139 -20.52 31.60 -0.45
N ASN A 140 -20.91 30.33 -0.28
CA ASN A 140 -22.27 29.85 -0.49
C ASN A 140 -23.03 29.64 0.83
N LYS A 141 -23.61 30.72 1.37
CA LYS A 141 -24.42 30.65 2.61
C LYS A 141 -25.75 29.91 2.44
N ASN A 142 -26.32 29.47 3.56
CA ASN A 142 -27.66 28.87 3.72
C ASN A 142 -27.74 27.37 3.34
N TRP A 143 -28.68 26.96 2.49
CA TRP A 143 -29.05 25.54 2.32
C TRP A 143 -27.94 24.69 1.68
N ARG A 144 -27.12 25.28 0.80
CA ARG A 144 -26.01 24.59 0.14
C ARG A 144 -24.91 24.18 1.11
N GLU A 145 -24.63 25.02 2.11
CA GLU A 145 -23.69 24.72 3.20
C GLU A 145 -24.13 23.52 4.02
N LYS A 146 -25.40 23.48 4.47
CA LYS A 146 -25.97 22.33 5.21
C LYS A 146 -25.92 21.03 4.40
N ILE A 147 -26.22 21.10 3.10
CA ILE A 147 -26.15 19.94 2.20
C ILE A 147 -24.69 19.49 1.98
N ALA A 148 -23.76 20.42 1.76
CA ALA A 148 -22.34 20.11 1.63
C ALA A 148 -21.80 19.42 2.89
N THR A 149 -22.11 19.96 4.08
CA THR A 149 -21.75 19.34 5.36
C THR A 149 -22.34 17.93 5.51
N HIS A 150 -23.61 17.72 5.15
CA HIS A 150 -24.22 16.39 5.17
C HIS A 150 -23.51 15.39 4.24
N PHE A 151 -23.18 15.80 3.00
CA PHE A 151 -22.42 14.96 2.07
C PHE A 151 -21.02 14.63 2.61
N ILE A 152 -20.28 15.62 3.10
CA ILE A 152 -18.95 15.43 3.69
C ILE A 152 -19.01 14.43 4.85
N LEU A 153 -19.93 14.62 5.81
CA LEU A 153 -20.05 13.75 6.98
C LEU A 153 -20.49 12.32 6.63
N ARG A 154 -21.41 12.15 5.67
CA ARG A 154 -21.84 10.84 5.17
C ARG A 154 -20.68 10.08 4.51
N ASP A 155 -19.95 10.76 3.63
CA ASP A 155 -18.87 10.15 2.87
C ASP A 155 -17.65 9.87 3.76
N PHE A 156 -17.38 10.75 4.74
CA PHE A 156 -16.40 10.53 5.80
C PHE A 156 -16.76 9.33 6.69
N THR A 157 -18.03 9.18 7.10
CA THR A 157 -18.49 8.00 7.85
C THR A 157 -18.25 6.71 7.05
N SER A 158 -18.64 6.67 5.77
CA SER A 158 -18.42 5.50 4.91
C SER A 158 -16.93 5.19 4.71
N PHE A 159 -16.08 6.22 4.64
CA PHE A 159 -14.63 6.07 4.59
C PHE A 159 -14.08 5.49 5.90
N MET A 160 -14.49 6.04 7.05
CA MET A 160 -14.03 5.60 8.37
C MET A 160 -14.44 4.16 8.70
N GLU A 161 -15.62 3.71 8.30
CA GLU A 161 -16.02 2.29 8.40
C GLU A 161 -15.03 1.36 7.68
N LYS A 162 -14.66 1.71 6.44
CA LYS A 162 -13.72 0.94 5.62
C LYS A 162 -12.33 0.96 6.25
N THR A 163 -11.87 2.13 6.71
CA THR A 163 -10.61 2.33 7.41
C THR A 163 -10.52 1.48 8.69
N VAL A 164 -11.55 1.45 9.54
CA VAL A 164 -11.57 0.63 10.77
C VAL A 164 -11.50 -0.86 10.46
N ARG A 165 -12.21 -1.34 9.41
CA ARG A 165 -12.13 -2.75 8.97
C ARG A 165 -10.71 -3.09 8.47
N ALA A 166 -10.11 -2.21 7.67
CA ALA A 166 -8.78 -2.40 7.11
C ALA A 166 -7.68 -2.39 8.18
N LEU A 167 -7.66 -1.40 9.09
CA LEU A 167 -6.69 -1.32 10.18
C LEU A 167 -6.81 -2.51 11.16
N ARG A 168 -8.03 -3.03 11.38
CA ARG A 168 -8.24 -4.28 12.14
C ARG A 168 -7.60 -5.49 11.45
N TYR A 169 -7.70 -5.60 10.13
CA TYR A 169 -7.06 -6.65 9.36
C TYR A 169 -5.53 -6.55 9.43
N ILE A 170 -4.96 -5.38 9.14
CA ILE A 170 -3.51 -5.10 9.18
C ILE A 170 -2.93 -5.41 10.57
N ARG A 171 -3.62 -5.02 11.64
CA ARG A 171 -3.19 -5.37 13.01
C ARG A 171 -3.19 -6.88 13.23
N LYS A 172 -4.25 -7.59 12.81
CA LYS A 172 -4.35 -9.05 12.96
C LYS A 172 -3.27 -9.78 12.16
N THR A 173 -2.97 -9.33 10.93
CA THR A 173 -1.94 -9.97 10.10
C THR A 173 -0.55 -9.77 10.67
N ARG A 174 -0.19 -8.53 11.06
CA ARG A 174 1.11 -8.22 11.70
C ARG A 174 1.31 -9.01 13.01
N SER A 175 0.29 -9.11 13.86
CA SER A 175 0.34 -9.93 15.09
C SER A 175 0.39 -11.45 14.85
N SER A 176 0.07 -11.92 13.64
CA SER A 176 0.17 -13.36 13.26
C SER A 176 1.48 -13.70 12.53
N SER A 177 2.39 -12.74 12.40
CA SER A 177 3.71 -12.89 11.78
C SER A 177 4.89 -12.59 12.71
N ALA A 178 4.59 -12.23 13.96
CA ALA A 178 5.53 -12.18 15.07
C ALA A 178 5.42 -13.48 15.88
#